data_AF-A0A2N7R5D4-F1
#
_entry.id   AF-A0A2N7R5D4-F1
#
_cell.length_a   1.000
_cell.length_b   1.000
_cell.length_c   1.000
_cell.angle_alpha   90.00
_cell.angle_beta   90.00
_cell.angle_gamma   90.00
#
_symmetry.space_group_name_H-M   'P 1'
#
loop_
_entity.id
_entity.type
_entity.pdbx_description
1 polymer ?
#
loop_
_entity_poly.entity_id
_entity_poly.type
_entity_poly.pdbx_seq_one_letter_code
_entity_poly.pdbx_strand_id
1 'polypeptide(L)'
;MSSLPARYCAIVLLPILLLCGCASSRTDLAQVRALAAGADALNTFGELSQRHVDSYQRARPYLSAAEDAREQLLDAQRRAAQADVARLAQAVRLYLQALGRLARADAYDIAPELASAGAAIRAWPGSGIDDRHVSAYSILLQQLSRLGGAASQQARLSQVLHDGDAPLQDLLAALDSVLALYDKSGDNERDVVLGLLEVEIAYADTPQQRLLAVLAKSLQQSKSEEYRLAGLRHTLARRHLAALGRDHARLATAAFTTTEAGWMDR
;
A
#
# COMPACT_ATOMS: atom_id res chain seq x y z
N MET A 1 -71.32 46.23 15.70
CA MET A 1 -70.56 46.94 14.65
C MET A 1 -69.14 47.05 15.22
N SER A 2 -68.14 46.26 14.83
CA SER A 2 -67.62 46.08 13.47
C SER A 2 -66.84 44.76 13.31
N SER A 3 -67.01 44.17 12.12
CA SER A 3 -66.19 43.23 11.32
C SER A 3 -64.84 42.65 11.81
N LEU A 4 -64.72 41.31 11.69
CA LEU A 4 -63.49 40.49 11.45
C LEU A 4 -62.78 40.88 10.12
N PRO A 5 -61.65 40.29 9.62
CA PRO A 5 -60.77 39.19 10.10
C PRO A 5 -59.24 39.38 9.87
N ALA A 6 -58.36 38.57 10.49
CA ALA A 6 -57.01 38.23 9.96
C ALA A 6 -56.41 37.09 10.82
N ARG A 7 -56.56 35.79 10.55
CA ARG A 7 -56.09 35.01 9.39
C ARG A 7 -54.60 35.16 9.03
N TYR A 8 -53.70 35.40 9.98
CA TYR A 8 -52.26 35.18 9.75
C TYR A 8 -51.53 34.76 11.04
N CYS A 9 -51.76 33.53 11.51
CA CYS A 9 -50.98 32.99 12.63
C CYS A 9 -50.39 31.60 12.33
N ALA A 10 -50.44 31.14 11.07
CA ALA A 10 -50.03 29.79 10.67
C ALA A 10 -48.91 29.76 9.60
N ILE A 11 -48.10 30.82 9.46
CA ILE A 11 -46.99 30.86 8.48
C ILE A 11 -45.72 31.46 9.10
N VAL A 12 -45.37 31.09 10.35
CA VAL A 12 -44.06 31.46 10.93
C VAL A 12 -43.35 30.27 11.62
N LEU A 13 -43.98 29.10 11.69
CA LEU A 13 -43.40 27.88 12.28
C LEU A 13 -42.82 26.90 11.25
N LEU A 14 -42.43 27.40 10.06
CA LEU A 14 -41.81 26.58 9.00
C LEU A 14 -40.37 26.93 8.60
N PRO A 15 -39.66 27.99 9.08
CA PRO A 15 -38.25 28.14 8.74
C PRO A 15 -37.30 27.42 9.71
N ILE A 16 -37.78 26.88 10.84
CA ILE A 16 -36.89 26.29 11.88
C ILE A 16 -36.49 24.83 11.56
N LEU A 17 -37.22 24.13 10.69
CA LEU A 17 -36.86 22.78 10.23
C LEU A 17 -35.92 22.77 9.01
N LEU A 18 -35.56 23.94 8.48
CA LEU A 18 -34.51 24.11 7.44
C LEU A 18 -33.11 24.29 8.02
N LEU A 19 -32.94 24.14 9.35
CA LEU A 19 -31.63 24.08 10.02
C LEU A 19 -31.03 22.65 10.02
N CYS A 20 -31.53 21.74 9.18
CA CYS A 20 -30.79 20.53 8.80
C CYS A 20 -29.72 20.92 7.77
N GLY A 21 -28.56 21.37 8.22
CA GLY A 21 -27.47 21.66 7.28
C GLY A 21 -26.23 22.38 7.80
N CYS A 22 -26.02 22.56 9.10
CA CYS A 22 -24.68 22.91 9.61
C CYS A 22 -23.78 21.67 9.60
N ALA A 23 -23.56 21.09 8.42
CA ALA A 23 -22.43 20.20 8.19
C ALA A 23 -21.18 21.07 8.20
N SER A 24 -20.72 21.45 9.40
CA SER A 24 -19.35 21.87 9.60
C SER A 24 -18.51 20.70 9.13
N SER A 25 -17.96 20.81 7.92
CA SER A 25 -17.02 19.87 7.35
C SER A 25 -15.93 19.67 8.41
N ARG A 26 -15.91 18.50 9.03
CA ARG A 26 -14.83 18.08 9.90
C ARG A 26 -14.36 16.78 9.29
N THR A 27 -13.05 16.68 9.07
CA THR A 27 -12.37 15.43 8.76
C THR A 27 -12.92 14.33 9.66
N ASP A 28 -13.54 13.32 9.05
CA ASP A 28 -14.18 12.24 9.78
C ASP A 28 -13.11 11.37 10.43
N LEU A 29 -12.96 11.53 11.75
CA LEU A 29 -11.99 10.79 12.55
C LEU A 29 -12.21 9.28 12.48
N ALA A 30 -13.44 8.81 12.26
CA ALA A 30 -13.72 7.39 12.09
C ALA A 30 -13.15 6.86 10.77
N GLN A 31 -13.30 7.61 9.68
CA GLN A 31 -12.72 7.25 8.38
C GLN A 31 -11.19 7.28 8.39
N VAL A 32 -10.58 8.26 9.08
CA VAL A 32 -9.11 8.29 9.24
C VAL A 32 -8.61 7.10 10.04
N ARG A 33 -9.32 6.69 11.10
CA ARG A 33 -9.00 5.47 11.85
C ARG A 33 -9.16 4.20 11.00
N ALA A 34 -10.17 4.14 10.14
CA ALA A 34 -10.38 3.04 9.21
C ALA A 34 -9.25 2.97 8.17
N LEU A 35 -8.82 4.11 7.62
CA LEU A 35 -7.68 4.20 6.72
C LEU A 35 -6.40 3.71 7.41
N ALA A 36 -6.14 4.16 8.65
CA ALA A 36 -4.97 3.74 9.41
C ALA A 36 -4.95 2.23 9.70
N ALA A 37 -6.11 1.60 9.91
CA ALA A 37 -6.24 0.15 10.04
C ALA A 37 -5.90 -0.59 8.72
N GLY A 38 -5.98 0.09 7.58
CA GLY A 38 -5.55 -0.44 6.28
C GLY A 38 -4.05 -0.70 6.16
N ALA A 39 -3.23 -0.32 7.16
CA ALA A 39 -1.80 -0.64 7.20
C ALA A 39 -1.51 -2.15 7.13
N ASP A 40 -2.46 -3.01 7.53
CA ASP A 40 -2.34 -4.46 7.41
C ASP A 40 -2.19 -4.93 5.95
N ALA A 41 -2.63 -4.14 4.98
CA ALA A 41 -2.38 -4.39 3.55
C ALA A 41 -0.87 -4.50 3.22
N LEU A 42 -0.02 -3.85 4.02
CA LEU A 42 1.44 -3.86 3.85
C LEU A 42 2.09 -5.13 4.44
N ASN A 43 1.36 -5.94 5.21
CA ASN A 43 1.86 -7.23 5.68
C ASN A 43 1.99 -8.23 4.53
N THR A 44 0.95 -8.31 3.67
CA THR A 44 0.99 -9.16 2.46
C THR A 44 2.12 -8.73 1.51
N PHE A 45 2.41 -7.43 1.43
CA PHE A 45 3.57 -6.94 0.66
C PHE A 45 4.89 -7.53 1.19
N GLY A 46 5.07 -7.59 2.52
CA GLY A 46 6.27 -8.17 3.14
C GLY A 46 6.47 -9.64 2.78
N GLU A 47 5.40 -10.44 2.80
CA GLU A 47 5.43 -11.85 2.40
C GLU A 47 5.83 -12.02 0.92
N LEU A 48 5.27 -11.20 0.03
CA LEU A 48 5.57 -11.22 -1.40
C LEU A 48 7.01 -10.76 -1.68
N SER A 49 7.51 -9.77 -0.94
CA SER A 49 8.90 -9.32 -1.01
C SER A 49 9.87 -10.42 -0.58
N GLN A 50 9.58 -11.11 0.52
CA GLN A 50 10.39 -12.25 0.96
C GLN A 50 10.36 -13.38 -0.07
N ARG A 51 9.18 -13.72 -0.61
CA ARG A 51 9.06 -14.71 -1.70
C ARG A 51 9.90 -14.31 -2.90
N HIS A 52 9.93 -13.04 -3.27
CA HIS A 52 10.75 -12.56 -4.39
C HIS A 52 12.25 -12.71 -4.12
N VAL A 53 12.71 -12.37 -2.92
CA VAL A 53 14.12 -12.53 -2.50
C VAL A 53 14.54 -14.00 -2.48
N ASP A 54 13.63 -14.90 -2.10
CA ASP A 54 13.91 -16.34 -2.05
C ASP A 54 13.71 -17.05 -3.40
N SER A 55 13.37 -16.31 -4.46
CA SER A 55 13.08 -16.88 -5.78
C SER A 55 14.24 -17.67 -6.38
N TYR A 56 15.48 -17.16 -6.25
CA TYR A 56 16.66 -17.88 -6.72
C TYR A 56 16.80 -19.25 -6.04
N GLN A 57 16.63 -19.32 -4.72
CA GLN A 57 16.77 -20.57 -3.97
C GLN A 57 15.71 -21.61 -4.40
N ARG A 58 14.49 -21.16 -4.69
CA ARG A 58 13.41 -22.03 -5.18
C ARG A 58 13.62 -22.49 -6.63
N ALA A 59 14.14 -21.61 -7.48
CA ALA A 59 14.38 -21.90 -8.88
C ALA A 59 15.60 -22.79 -9.11
N ARG A 60 16.64 -22.66 -8.26
CA ARG A 60 17.95 -23.29 -8.44
C ARG A 60 17.94 -24.77 -8.83
N PRO A 61 17.09 -25.65 -8.26
CA PRO A 61 17.05 -27.07 -8.68
C PRO A 61 16.63 -27.31 -10.13
N TYR A 62 16.01 -26.31 -10.75
CA TYR A 62 15.40 -26.38 -12.08
C TYR A 62 16.20 -25.59 -13.13
N LEU A 63 17.29 -24.93 -12.74
CA LEU A 63 18.10 -24.10 -13.64
C LEU A 63 19.18 -24.94 -14.32
N SER A 64 19.41 -24.68 -15.61
CA SER A 64 20.65 -25.05 -16.27
C SER A 64 21.83 -24.23 -15.72
N ALA A 65 23.06 -24.67 -15.98
CA ALA A 65 24.25 -23.96 -15.50
C ALA A 65 24.35 -22.49 -16.00
N ALA A 66 23.88 -22.22 -17.22
CA ALA A 66 23.87 -20.85 -17.76
C ALA A 66 22.79 -19.98 -17.09
N GLU A 67 21.62 -20.55 -16.79
CA GLU A 67 20.55 -19.86 -16.08
C GLU A 67 20.90 -19.62 -14.61
N ASP A 68 21.56 -20.57 -13.95
CA ASP A 68 22.04 -20.44 -12.57
C ASP A 68 23.00 -19.25 -12.43
N ALA A 69 23.99 -19.13 -13.31
CA ALA A 69 24.92 -18.00 -13.31
C ALA A 69 24.21 -16.65 -13.51
N ARG A 70 23.18 -16.60 -14.37
CA ARG A 70 22.38 -15.39 -14.59
C ARG A 70 21.52 -15.05 -13.37
N GLU A 71 20.83 -16.03 -12.79
CA GLU A 71 19.95 -15.84 -11.65
C GLU A 71 20.71 -15.45 -10.38
N GLN A 72 21.96 -15.90 -10.21
CA GLN A 72 22.83 -15.46 -9.12
C GLN A 72 23.11 -13.94 -9.18
N LEU A 73 23.35 -13.40 -10.38
CA LEU A 73 23.56 -11.95 -10.55
C LEU A 73 22.28 -11.17 -10.22
N LEU A 74 21.12 -11.70 -10.63
CA LEU A 74 19.82 -11.08 -10.32
C LEU A 74 19.49 -11.20 -8.82
N ASP A 75 19.80 -12.31 -8.16
CA ASP A 75 19.65 -12.49 -6.70
C ASP A 75 20.45 -11.45 -5.92
N ALA A 76 21.69 -11.18 -6.31
CA ALA A 76 22.50 -10.13 -5.70
C ALA A 76 21.82 -8.76 -5.81
N GLN A 77 21.24 -8.43 -6.97
CA GLN A 77 20.49 -7.18 -7.17
C GLN A 77 19.21 -7.14 -6.32
N ARG A 78 18.43 -8.23 -6.29
CA ARG A 78 17.21 -8.36 -5.46
C ARG A 78 17.51 -8.10 -3.98
N ARG A 79 18.55 -8.75 -3.45
CA ARG A 79 18.98 -8.58 -2.04
C ARG A 79 19.49 -7.17 -1.76
N ALA A 80 20.25 -6.58 -2.69
CA ALA A 80 20.77 -5.22 -2.52
C ALA A 80 19.65 -4.17 -2.45
N ALA A 81 18.55 -4.37 -3.19
CA ALA A 81 17.39 -3.48 -3.19
C ALA A 81 16.43 -3.70 -2.02
N GLN A 82 16.46 -4.88 -1.38
CA GLN A 82 15.49 -5.28 -0.35
C GLN A 82 15.40 -4.29 0.81
N ALA A 83 16.53 -3.77 1.28
CA ALA A 83 16.55 -2.81 2.40
C ALA A 83 15.84 -1.50 2.06
N ASP A 84 16.05 -0.98 0.84
CA ASP A 84 15.44 0.27 0.37
C ASP A 84 13.92 0.08 0.15
N VAL A 85 13.52 -1.07 -0.41
CA VAL A 85 12.10 -1.44 -0.57
C VAL A 85 11.39 -1.58 0.78
N ALA A 86 12.04 -2.24 1.76
CA ALA A 86 11.48 -2.39 3.09
C ALA A 86 11.26 -1.03 3.78
N ARG A 87 12.15 -0.07 3.54
CA ARG A 87 12.04 1.31 4.04
C ARG A 87 10.87 2.06 3.40
N LEU A 88 10.62 1.90 2.10
CA LEU A 88 9.43 2.46 1.44
C LEU A 88 8.14 1.99 2.12
N ALA A 89 7.99 0.67 2.29
CA ALA A 89 6.83 0.11 2.97
C ALA A 89 6.72 0.58 4.43
N GLN A 90 7.87 0.72 5.11
CA GLN A 90 7.91 1.24 6.47
C GLN A 90 7.47 2.70 6.57
N ALA A 91 7.90 3.58 5.66
CA ALA A 91 7.49 4.97 5.65
C ALA A 91 5.97 5.11 5.49
N VAL A 92 5.36 4.32 4.60
CA VAL A 92 3.89 4.26 4.44
C VAL A 92 3.23 3.77 5.74
N ARG A 93 3.73 2.70 6.37
CA ARG A 93 3.20 2.22 7.66
C ARG A 93 3.24 3.29 8.74
N LEU A 94 4.38 3.96 8.90
CA LEU A 94 4.55 5.01 9.90
C LEU A 94 3.60 6.19 9.65
N TYR A 95 3.41 6.56 8.39
CA TYR A 95 2.45 7.60 8.02
C TYR A 95 1.00 7.23 8.41
N LEU A 96 0.55 6.03 8.06
CA LEU A 96 -0.79 5.56 8.43
C LEU A 96 -0.98 5.45 9.94
N GLN A 97 0.05 4.96 10.65
CA GLN A 97 0.04 4.90 12.12
C GLN A 97 -0.06 6.30 12.74
N ALA A 98 0.68 7.27 12.20
CA ALA A 98 0.63 8.66 12.63
C ALA A 98 -0.78 9.25 12.47
N LEU A 99 -1.42 9.05 11.31
CA LEU A 99 -2.81 9.44 11.08
C LEU A 99 -3.77 8.79 12.09
N GLY A 100 -3.62 7.50 12.33
CA GLY A 100 -4.46 6.76 13.28
C GLY A 100 -4.33 7.26 14.72
N ARG A 101 -3.11 7.59 15.15
CA ARG A 101 -2.82 8.17 16.48
C ARG A 101 -3.38 9.59 16.59
N LEU A 102 -3.14 10.43 15.58
CA LEU A 102 -3.70 11.78 15.52
C LEU A 102 -5.24 11.74 15.57
N ALA A 103 -5.88 10.76 14.96
CA ALA A 103 -7.34 10.60 15.00
C ALA A 103 -7.90 10.07 16.34
N ARG A 104 -7.03 9.65 17.28
CA ARG A 104 -7.38 9.20 18.64
C ARG A 104 -7.06 10.22 19.73
N ALA A 105 -6.42 11.35 19.38
CA ALA A 105 -5.92 12.37 20.31
C ALA A 105 -4.82 11.86 21.27
N ASP A 106 -4.10 10.80 20.87
CA ASP A 106 -2.96 10.31 21.63
C ASP A 106 -1.77 11.28 21.50
N ALA A 107 -1.06 11.54 22.60
CA ALA A 107 0.26 12.17 22.52
C ALA A 107 1.18 11.24 21.72
N TYR A 108 1.73 11.74 20.62
CA TYR A 108 2.50 10.93 19.69
C TYR A 108 3.93 11.45 19.57
N ASP A 109 4.87 10.69 20.13
CA ASP A 109 6.29 10.83 19.87
C ASP A 109 6.69 9.79 18.82
N ILE A 110 7.06 10.27 17.63
CA ILE A 110 7.47 9.45 16.46
C ILE A 110 8.99 9.33 16.41
N ALA A 111 9.71 10.05 17.26
CA ALA A 111 11.17 10.10 17.19
C ALA A 111 11.84 8.72 17.16
N PRO A 112 11.43 7.72 17.97
CA PRO A 112 12.11 6.42 17.96
C PRO A 112 11.83 5.64 16.67
N GLU A 113 10.60 5.63 16.16
CA GLU A 113 10.26 4.93 14.92
C GLU A 113 10.84 5.64 13.69
N LEU A 114 10.86 6.98 13.71
CA LEU A 114 11.43 7.79 12.64
C LEU A 114 12.95 7.62 12.56
N ALA A 115 13.64 7.44 13.68
CA ALA A 115 15.07 7.14 13.68
C ALA A 115 15.40 5.85 12.91
N SER A 116 14.53 4.83 13.00
CA SER A 116 14.69 3.58 12.25
C SER A 116 14.43 3.73 10.74
N ALA A 117 13.56 4.68 10.37
CA ALA A 117 13.25 5.00 8.98
C ALA A 117 14.09 6.15 8.39
N GLY A 118 14.86 6.89 9.20
CA GLY A 118 15.55 8.11 8.76
C GLY A 118 16.70 7.90 7.78
N ALA A 119 17.08 6.65 7.51
CA ALA A 119 18.14 6.34 6.57
C ALA A 119 17.67 6.50 5.11
N ALA A 120 18.51 7.14 4.30
CA ALA A 120 18.21 7.40 2.88
C ALA A 120 18.00 6.10 2.09
N ILE A 121 17.17 6.19 1.05
CA ILE A 121 16.97 5.12 0.07
C ILE A 121 17.64 5.50 -1.26
N ARG A 122 17.94 4.49 -2.07
CA ARG A 122 18.48 4.67 -3.42
C ARG A 122 17.40 4.50 -4.48
N ALA A 123 17.61 5.13 -5.64
CA ALA A 123 16.89 4.80 -6.85
C ALA A 123 17.32 3.41 -7.37
N TRP A 124 16.35 2.67 -7.89
CA TRP A 124 16.50 1.36 -8.50
C TRP A 124 15.71 1.34 -9.83
N PRO A 125 16.28 1.88 -10.92
CA PRO A 125 15.53 2.06 -12.18
C PRO A 125 14.94 0.75 -12.74
N GLY A 126 15.63 -0.38 -12.51
CA GLY A 126 15.15 -1.70 -12.92
C GLY A 126 13.97 -2.25 -12.11
N SER A 127 13.64 -1.66 -10.95
CA SER A 127 12.49 -2.04 -10.11
C SER A 127 11.34 -1.03 -10.14
N GLY A 128 11.49 0.07 -10.88
CA GLY A 128 10.51 1.15 -10.92
C GLY A 128 10.62 2.15 -9.76
N ILE A 129 11.68 2.06 -8.93
CA ILE A 129 11.99 3.10 -7.94
C ILE A 129 12.94 4.11 -8.58
N ASP A 130 12.52 5.37 -8.68
CA ASP A 130 13.29 6.45 -9.31
C ASP A 130 13.49 7.61 -8.32
N ASP A 131 14.12 8.69 -8.79
CA ASP A 131 14.41 9.86 -7.95
C ASP A 131 13.15 10.55 -7.42
N ARG A 132 12.01 10.45 -8.12
CA ARG A 132 10.73 10.95 -7.63
C ARG A 132 10.31 10.19 -6.38
N HIS A 133 10.42 8.86 -6.39
CA HIS A 133 10.09 8.04 -5.23
C HIS A 133 11.06 8.27 -4.05
N VAL A 134 12.35 8.49 -4.33
CA VAL A 134 13.35 8.87 -3.31
C VAL A 134 13.03 10.23 -2.67
N SER A 135 12.60 11.20 -3.48
CA SER A 135 12.18 12.52 -3.01
C SER A 135 10.91 12.43 -2.17
N ALA A 136 9.88 11.73 -2.66
CA ALA A 136 8.62 11.50 -1.94
C ALA A 136 8.85 10.85 -0.57
N TYR A 137 9.75 9.88 -0.51
CA TYR A 137 10.15 9.23 0.75
C TYR A 137 10.70 10.26 1.76
N SER A 138 11.64 11.09 1.31
CA SER A 138 12.27 12.10 2.15
C SER A 138 11.27 13.16 2.62
N ILE A 139 10.38 13.61 1.74
CA ILE A 139 9.32 14.58 2.06
C ILE A 139 8.38 14.00 3.11
N LEU A 140 7.94 12.75 2.95
CA LEU A 140 7.01 12.11 3.88
C LEU A 140 7.64 11.98 5.28
N LEU A 141 8.90 11.56 5.38
CA LEU A 141 9.61 11.50 6.67
C LEU A 141 9.79 12.88 7.31
N GLN A 142 10.04 13.91 6.49
CA GLN A 142 10.14 15.30 6.97
C GLN A 142 8.81 15.81 7.52
N GLN A 143 7.68 15.42 6.93
CA GLN A 143 6.37 15.76 7.48
C GLN A 143 6.13 15.06 8.82
N LEU A 144 6.50 13.78 8.93
CA LEU A 144 6.37 13.03 10.17
C LEU A 144 7.21 13.65 11.31
N SER A 145 8.43 14.12 11.04
CA SER A 145 9.27 14.77 12.06
C SER A 145 8.66 16.06 12.62
N ARG A 146 7.77 16.71 11.86
CA ARG A 146 7.11 17.98 12.22
C ARG A 146 5.79 17.80 12.94
N LEU A 147 5.37 16.56 13.23
CA LEU A 147 4.08 16.28 13.88
C LEU A 147 4.02 16.70 15.36
N GLY A 148 5.12 17.14 15.97
CA GLY A 148 5.17 17.72 17.31
C GLY A 148 4.69 19.19 17.37
N GLY A 149 4.03 19.60 18.46
CA GLY A 149 3.66 21.00 18.71
C GLY A 149 2.26 21.21 19.32
N ALA A 150 1.83 22.48 19.43
CA ALA A 150 0.62 22.93 20.14
C ALA A 150 -0.56 23.33 19.22
N ALA A 151 -0.60 22.88 17.96
CA ALA A 151 -1.77 23.09 17.08
C ALA A 151 -2.94 22.19 17.48
N SER A 152 -4.18 22.63 17.22
CA SER A 152 -5.37 21.81 17.44
C SER A 152 -5.32 20.52 16.60
N GLN A 153 -5.83 19.42 17.17
CA GLN A 153 -5.82 18.08 16.56
C GLN A 153 -6.39 18.07 15.14
N GLN A 154 -7.50 18.77 14.93
CA GLN A 154 -8.21 18.82 13.65
C GLN A 154 -7.41 19.55 12.57
N ALA A 155 -6.78 20.68 12.92
CA ALA A 155 -5.95 21.44 11.99
C ALA A 155 -4.72 20.63 11.59
N ARG A 156 -4.08 19.97 12.56
CA ARG A 156 -2.93 19.09 12.31
C ARG A 156 -3.31 17.92 11.41
N LEU A 157 -4.40 17.24 11.70
CA LEU A 157 -4.85 16.11 10.89
C LEU A 157 -5.16 16.53 9.45
N SER A 158 -5.86 17.66 9.28
CA SER A 158 -6.21 18.17 7.95
C SER A 158 -4.97 18.55 7.15
N GLN A 159 -3.99 19.20 7.78
CA GLN A 159 -2.73 19.55 7.17
C GLN A 159 -1.92 18.30 6.76
N VAL A 160 -1.83 17.29 7.63
CA VAL A 160 -1.04 16.08 7.36
C VAL A 160 -1.64 15.23 6.23
N LEU A 161 -2.98 15.17 6.16
CA LEU A 161 -3.67 14.52 5.05
C LEU A 161 -3.44 15.27 3.73
N HIS A 162 -3.49 16.60 3.75
CA HIS A 162 -3.28 17.40 2.56
C HIS A 162 -1.83 17.38 2.08
N ASP A 163 -0.88 17.77 2.93
CA ASP A 163 0.54 17.86 2.60
C ASP A 163 1.11 16.47 2.27
N GLY A 164 0.60 15.42 2.92
CA GLY A 164 1.06 14.04 2.76
C GLY A 164 0.49 13.29 1.57
N ASP A 165 -0.53 13.82 0.87
CA ASP A 165 -1.17 13.08 -0.22
C ASP A 165 -0.21 12.79 -1.37
N ALA A 166 0.39 13.81 -1.99
CA ALA A 166 1.28 13.59 -3.13
C ALA A 166 2.47 12.67 -2.80
N PRO A 167 3.24 12.88 -1.70
CA PRO A 167 4.30 11.96 -1.32
C PRO A 167 3.81 10.53 -1.07
N LEU A 168 2.65 10.36 -0.41
CA LEU A 168 2.08 9.03 -0.17
C LEU A 168 1.70 8.33 -1.49
N GLN A 169 1.02 9.02 -2.41
CA GLN A 169 0.64 8.44 -3.70
C GLN A 169 1.86 7.97 -4.48
N ASP A 170 2.95 8.74 -4.44
CA ASP A 170 4.22 8.38 -5.07
C ASP A 170 4.84 7.13 -4.44
N LEU A 171 4.81 7.01 -3.10
CA LEU A 171 5.29 5.79 -2.43
C LEU A 171 4.42 4.57 -2.74
N LEU A 172 3.09 4.74 -2.80
CA LEU A 172 2.19 3.66 -3.17
C LEU A 172 2.38 3.21 -4.63
N ALA A 173 2.66 4.15 -5.54
CA ALA A 173 3.00 3.84 -6.93
C ALA A 173 4.34 3.09 -7.04
N ALA A 174 5.34 3.44 -6.22
CA ALA A 174 6.58 2.70 -6.13
C ALA A 174 6.35 1.26 -5.65
N LEU A 175 5.55 1.07 -4.60
CA LEU A 175 5.20 -0.26 -4.09
C LEU A 175 4.41 -1.09 -5.11
N ASP A 176 3.50 -0.48 -5.89
CA ASP A 176 2.79 -1.18 -6.98
C ASP A 176 3.75 -1.63 -8.09
N SER A 177 4.69 -0.75 -8.48
CA SER A 177 5.72 -1.06 -9.48
C SER A 177 6.61 -2.22 -9.04
N VAL A 178 7.00 -2.22 -7.77
CA VAL A 178 7.77 -3.31 -7.16
C VAL A 178 6.96 -4.60 -7.11
N LEU A 179 5.66 -4.56 -6.77
CA LEU A 179 4.80 -5.75 -6.82
C LEU A 179 4.65 -6.29 -8.25
N ALA A 180 4.57 -5.42 -9.26
CA ALA A 180 4.51 -5.85 -10.66
C ALA A 180 5.82 -6.52 -11.11
N LEU A 181 6.97 -6.02 -10.65
CA LEU A 181 8.26 -6.70 -10.85
C LEU A 181 8.26 -8.08 -10.20
N TYR A 182 7.78 -8.19 -8.97
CA TYR A 182 7.75 -9.45 -8.24
C TYR A 182 6.88 -10.50 -8.93
N ASP A 183 5.70 -10.08 -9.40
CA ASP A 183 4.76 -10.93 -10.14
C ASP A 183 5.41 -11.44 -11.44
N LYS A 184 6.02 -10.55 -12.21
CA LYS A 184 6.76 -10.91 -13.43
C LYS A 184 7.94 -11.86 -13.15
N SER A 185 8.68 -11.64 -12.07
CA SER A 185 9.74 -12.55 -11.63
C SER A 185 9.18 -13.91 -11.24
N GLY A 186 7.99 -13.95 -10.62
CA GLY A 186 7.28 -15.16 -10.27
C GLY A 186 6.77 -15.94 -11.48
N ASP A 187 6.28 -15.23 -12.50
CA ASP A 187 5.91 -15.83 -13.79
C ASP A 187 7.12 -16.47 -14.48
N ASN A 188 8.26 -15.78 -14.51
CA ASN A 188 9.50 -16.35 -15.06
C ASN A 188 9.93 -17.61 -14.28
N GLU A 189 9.89 -17.57 -12.94
CA GLU A 189 10.18 -18.75 -12.11
C GLU A 189 9.22 -19.90 -12.41
N ARG A 190 7.91 -19.62 -12.53
CA ARG A 190 6.89 -20.61 -12.88
C ARG A 190 7.21 -21.28 -14.22
N ASP A 191 7.51 -20.49 -15.23
CA ASP A 191 7.70 -20.98 -16.59
C ASP A 191 8.95 -21.87 -16.69
N VAL A 192 10.02 -21.53 -15.97
CA VAL A 192 11.21 -22.39 -15.83
C VAL A 192 10.87 -23.70 -15.13
N VAL A 193 10.23 -23.62 -13.95
CA VAL A 193 9.98 -24.79 -13.11
C VAL A 193 8.98 -25.76 -13.77
N LEU A 194 7.84 -25.24 -14.22
CA LEU A 194 6.80 -26.06 -14.84
C LEU A 194 7.24 -26.54 -16.22
N GLY A 195 7.98 -25.72 -16.97
CA GLY A 195 8.53 -26.10 -18.28
C GLY A 195 9.51 -27.27 -18.16
N LEU A 196 10.44 -27.23 -17.20
CA LEU A 196 11.34 -28.35 -16.97
C LEU A 196 10.58 -29.62 -16.58
N LEU A 197 9.64 -29.51 -15.63
CA LEU A 197 8.85 -30.66 -15.19
C LEU A 197 8.03 -31.27 -16.35
N GLU A 198 7.41 -30.43 -17.19
CA GLU A 198 6.63 -30.89 -18.34
C GLU A 198 7.49 -31.71 -19.32
N VAL A 199 8.67 -31.19 -19.66
CA VAL A 199 9.62 -31.85 -20.57
C VAL A 199 10.12 -33.17 -19.96
N GLU A 200 10.65 -33.13 -18.73
CA GLU A 200 11.25 -34.31 -18.09
C GLU A 200 10.22 -35.42 -17.82
N ILE A 201 8.99 -35.07 -17.43
CA ILE A 201 7.91 -36.05 -17.23
C ILE A 201 7.57 -36.75 -18.54
N ALA A 202 7.55 -36.04 -19.66
CA ALA A 202 7.23 -36.62 -20.97
C ALA A 202 8.26 -37.68 -21.41
N TYR A 203 9.51 -37.55 -20.98
CA TYR A 203 10.57 -38.53 -21.29
C TYR A 203 10.69 -39.67 -20.25
N ALA A 204 10.01 -39.57 -19.10
CA ALA A 204 10.10 -40.54 -18.00
C ALA A 204 9.03 -41.66 -18.05
N ASP A 205 8.56 -42.08 -19.23
CA ASP A 205 7.41 -43.00 -19.39
C ASP A 205 7.80 -44.49 -19.54
N THR A 206 8.95 -44.89 -18.97
CA THR A 206 9.37 -46.31 -18.96
C THR A 206 8.80 -47.07 -17.75
N PRO A 207 8.51 -48.39 -17.84
CA PRO A 207 7.98 -49.17 -16.73
C PRO A 207 8.78 -49.07 -15.42
N GLN A 208 10.11 -48.96 -15.52
CA GLN A 208 11.04 -48.82 -14.41
C GLN A 208 10.94 -47.45 -13.72
N GLN A 209 10.45 -46.43 -14.43
CA GLN A 209 10.34 -45.04 -13.95
C GLN A 209 8.92 -44.64 -13.55
N ARG A 210 7.94 -45.57 -13.60
CA ARG A 210 6.53 -45.26 -13.35
C ARG A 210 6.28 -44.55 -12.01
N LEU A 211 6.95 -44.97 -10.94
CA LEU A 211 6.83 -44.30 -9.63
C LEU A 211 7.42 -42.88 -9.65
N LEU A 212 8.55 -42.69 -10.32
CA LEU A 212 9.17 -41.37 -10.50
C LEU A 212 8.25 -40.44 -11.31
N ALA A 213 7.64 -40.94 -12.39
CA ALA A 213 6.69 -40.18 -13.19
C ALA A 213 5.45 -39.78 -12.39
N VAL A 214 4.94 -40.65 -11.50
CA VAL A 214 3.82 -40.31 -10.60
C VAL A 214 4.23 -39.24 -9.58
N LEU A 215 5.41 -39.36 -8.97
CA LEU A 215 5.93 -38.34 -8.04
C LEU A 215 6.14 -37.00 -8.73
N ALA A 216 6.71 -36.99 -9.94
CA ALA A 216 6.93 -35.79 -10.72
C ALA A 216 5.61 -35.11 -11.12
N LYS A 217 4.58 -35.87 -11.52
CA LYS A 217 3.22 -35.33 -11.78
C LYS A 217 2.59 -34.72 -10.53
N SER A 218 2.75 -35.37 -9.37
CA SER A 218 2.28 -34.82 -8.08
C SER A 218 3.00 -33.50 -7.74
N LEU A 219 4.31 -33.45 -7.93
CA LEU A 219 5.10 -32.23 -7.76
C LEU A 219 4.66 -31.12 -8.71
N GLN A 220 4.44 -31.43 -9.99
CA GLN A 220 3.97 -30.48 -11.00
C GLN A 220 2.60 -29.89 -10.63
N GLN A 221 1.66 -30.71 -10.16
CA GLN A 221 0.36 -30.26 -9.67
C GLN A 221 0.50 -29.34 -8.45
N SER A 222 1.32 -29.75 -7.47
CA SER A 222 1.61 -28.94 -6.28
C SER A 222 2.21 -27.57 -6.64
N LYS A 223 3.19 -27.55 -7.55
CA LYS A 223 3.82 -26.32 -8.03
C LYS A 223 2.86 -25.43 -8.82
N SER A 224 2.02 -26.01 -9.66
CA SER A 224 1.00 -25.26 -10.41
C SER A 224 0.05 -24.53 -9.48
N GLU A 225 -0.40 -25.19 -8.42
CA GLU A 225 -1.27 -24.57 -7.41
C GLU A 225 -0.52 -23.50 -6.59
N GLU A 226 0.74 -23.76 -6.22
CA GLU A 226 1.58 -22.78 -5.53
C GLU A 226 1.70 -21.47 -6.32
N TYR A 227 2.02 -21.54 -7.61
CA TYR A 227 2.15 -20.37 -8.48
C TYR A 227 0.81 -19.67 -8.72
N ARG A 228 -0.28 -20.43 -8.87
CA ARG A 228 -1.63 -19.87 -9.00
C ARG A 228 -2.01 -19.05 -7.76
N LEU A 229 -1.79 -19.59 -6.56
CA LEU A 229 -2.07 -18.89 -5.31
C LEU A 229 -1.18 -17.66 -5.13
N ALA A 230 0.08 -17.73 -5.53
CA ALA A 230 0.99 -16.58 -5.51
C ALA A 230 0.48 -15.43 -6.39
N GLY A 231 0.07 -15.71 -7.64
CA GLY A 231 -0.49 -14.69 -8.55
C GLY A 231 -1.77 -14.05 -8.02
N LEU A 232 -2.64 -14.83 -7.35
CA LEU A 232 -3.82 -14.29 -6.68
C LEU A 232 -3.46 -13.34 -5.52
N ARG A 233 -2.42 -13.68 -4.74
CA ARG A 233 -1.91 -12.81 -3.67
C ARG A 233 -1.32 -11.51 -4.21
N HIS A 234 -0.57 -11.56 -5.33
CA HIS A 234 -0.11 -10.35 -6.02
C HIS A 234 -1.28 -9.45 -6.43
N THR A 235 -2.28 -10.02 -7.09
CA THR A 235 -3.48 -9.28 -7.51
C THR A 235 -4.19 -8.64 -6.31
N LEU A 236 -4.34 -9.37 -5.21
CA LEU A 236 -4.99 -8.87 -3.99
C LEU A 236 -4.19 -7.73 -3.35
N ALA A 237 -2.87 -7.88 -3.22
CA ALA A 237 -2.00 -6.86 -2.64
C ALA A 237 -2.06 -5.54 -3.42
N ARG A 238 -1.99 -5.61 -4.75
CA ARG A 238 -2.10 -4.42 -5.62
C ARG A 238 -3.46 -3.73 -5.49
N ARG A 239 -4.55 -4.51 -5.41
CA ARG A 239 -5.90 -3.96 -5.16
C ARG A 239 -5.99 -3.25 -3.82
N HIS A 240 -5.37 -3.79 -2.77
CA HIS A 240 -5.34 -3.14 -1.46
C HIS A 240 -4.52 -1.85 -1.47
N LEU A 241 -3.35 -1.81 -2.10
CA LEU A 241 -2.57 -0.57 -2.25
C LEU A 241 -3.36 0.50 -3.02
N ALA A 242 -4.03 0.12 -4.11
CA ALA A 242 -4.87 1.03 -4.87
C ALA A 242 -6.08 1.53 -4.08
N ALA A 243 -6.69 0.69 -3.24
CA ALA A 243 -7.78 1.10 -2.36
C ALA A 243 -7.29 2.10 -1.30
N LEU A 244 -6.16 1.81 -0.65
CA LEU A 244 -5.52 2.68 0.32
C LEU A 244 -5.24 4.07 -0.27
N GLY A 245 -4.66 4.14 -1.46
CA GLY A 245 -4.37 5.42 -2.13
C GLY A 245 -5.64 6.21 -2.45
N ARG A 246 -6.70 5.56 -2.93
CA ARG A 246 -8.00 6.21 -3.20
C ARG A 246 -8.67 6.72 -1.93
N ASP A 247 -8.68 5.93 -0.86
CA ASP A 247 -9.31 6.31 0.40
C ASP A 247 -8.56 7.47 1.06
N HIS A 248 -7.23 7.48 0.98
CA HIS A 248 -6.43 8.62 1.39
C HIS A 248 -6.74 9.89 0.59
N ALA A 249 -6.71 9.83 -0.75
CA ALA A 249 -6.96 10.98 -1.61
C ALA A 249 -8.34 11.62 -1.37
N ARG A 250 -9.35 10.81 -1.08
CA ARG A 250 -10.69 11.27 -0.68
C ARG A 250 -10.64 12.09 0.61
N LEU A 251 -9.94 11.58 1.63
CA LEU A 251 -9.78 12.26 2.92
C LEU A 251 -8.95 13.55 2.79
N ALA A 252 -7.89 13.54 1.98
CA ALA A 252 -7.07 14.70 1.69
C ALA A 252 -7.86 15.81 0.98
N THR A 253 -8.67 15.45 -0.01
CA THR A 253 -9.54 16.40 -0.72
C THR A 253 -10.59 17.00 0.23
N ALA A 254 -11.24 16.15 1.04
CA ALA A 254 -12.20 16.61 2.04
C ALA A 254 -11.55 17.58 3.04
N ALA A 255 -10.34 17.26 3.52
CA ALA A 255 -9.58 18.11 4.43
C ALA A 255 -9.24 19.49 3.83
N PHE A 256 -8.91 19.56 2.54
CA PHE A 256 -8.62 20.83 1.86
C PHE A 256 -9.84 21.75 1.77
N THR A 257 -10.99 21.22 1.35
CA THR A 257 -12.24 22.01 1.23
C THR A 257 -12.69 22.64 2.56
N THR A 258 -12.36 22.01 3.68
CA THR A 258 -12.55 22.56 5.03
C THR A 258 -11.74 23.83 5.30
N THR A 259 -10.52 23.86 4.77
CA THR A 259 -9.56 24.91 5.09
C THR A 259 -9.91 26.19 4.35
N GLU A 260 -10.32 26.11 3.08
CA GLU A 260 -10.73 27.29 2.29
C GLU A 260 -12.02 27.94 2.82
N ALA A 261 -13.01 27.14 3.26
CA ALA A 261 -14.25 27.68 3.82
C ALA A 261 -14.01 28.55 5.08
N GLY A 262 -13.03 28.19 5.91
CA GLY A 262 -12.67 28.97 7.11
C GLY A 262 -11.91 30.28 6.84
N TRP A 263 -11.48 30.52 5.61
CA TRP A 263 -10.83 31.77 5.19
C TRP A 263 -11.80 32.72 4.50
N MET A 264 -12.87 32.22 3.87
CA MET A 264 -13.91 33.05 3.24
C MET A 264 -14.91 33.64 4.24
N ASP A 265 -14.95 33.14 5.47
CA ASP A 265 -15.82 33.60 6.56
C ASP A 265 -15.15 34.62 7.53
N ARG A 266 -14.05 35.27 7.13
CA ARG A 266 -13.38 36.32 7.93
C ARG A 266 -13.36 37.67 7.25
#